data_AF-A0A7V3H725-F1
#
_entry.id   AF-A0A7V3H725-F1
#
_cell.length_a   1.000
_cell.length_b   1.000
_cell.length_c   1.000
_cell.angle_alpha   90.00
_cell.angle_beta   90.00
_cell.angle_gamma   90.00
#
_symmetry.space_group_name_H-M   'P 1'
#
loop_
_entity.id
_entity.type
_entity.pdbx_description
1 polymer ?
#
loop_
_entity_poly.entity_id
_entity_poly.type
_entity_poly.pdbx_seq_one_letter_code
_entity_poly.pdbx_strand_id
1 'polypeptide(L)'
;MIQRLEWLSKVAGYSAAFLVFLLSFLVAYDALMRYLFAEGSIALQELEWHLFDLSFLFGLSYSLQRDAHVRVDILFERFSPDAKAVVQIVSMLLLVIPFSLFFTYDAYAMTLQSYLQQE
;
A
#
# COMPACT_ATOMS: atom_id res chain seq x y z
N MET A 1 20.83 9.27 12.85
CA MET A 1 20.14 8.08 12.28
C MET A 1 18.64 8.33 12.18
N ILE A 2 17.95 8.64 13.28
CA ILE A 2 16.48 8.85 13.33
C ILE A 2 16.00 9.93 12.35
N GLN A 3 16.66 11.09 12.29
CA GLN A 3 16.30 12.18 11.37
C GLN A 3 16.34 11.76 9.87
N ARG A 4 17.23 10.83 9.49
CA ARG A 4 17.29 10.32 8.12
C ARG A 4 16.09 9.43 7.80
N LEU A 5 15.66 8.60 8.75
CA LEU A 5 14.47 7.76 8.62
C LEU A 5 13.19 8.59 8.54
N GLU A 6 13.09 9.64 9.35
CA GLU A 6 11.98 10.60 9.26
C GLU A 6 11.93 11.33 7.92
N TRP A 7 13.09 11.75 7.40
CA TRP A 7 13.15 12.39 6.09
C TRP A 7 12.74 11.42 4.98
N LEU A 8 13.26 10.19 4.97
CA LEU A 8 12.88 9.17 3.98
C LEU A 8 11.38 8.88 4.00
N SER A 9 10.81 8.70 5.20
CA SER A 9 9.37 8.50 5.38
C SER A 9 8.56 9.69 4.83
N LYS A 10 8.98 10.93 5.12
CA LYS A 10 8.32 12.14 4.58
C LYS A 10 8.37 12.19 3.05
N VAL A 11 9.53 11.90 2.45
CA VAL A 11 9.68 11.87 0.99
C VAL A 11 8.75 10.80 0.40
N ALA A 12 8.72 9.59 0.99
CA ALA A 12 7.80 8.55 0.57
C ALA A 12 6.33 9.03 0.65
N GLY A 13 5.93 9.67 1.75
CA GLY A 13 4.58 10.21 1.91
C GLY A 13 4.21 11.26 0.85
N TYR A 14 5.11 12.19 0.53
CA TYR A 14 4.86 13.18 -0.53
C TYR A 14 4.82 12.54 -1.92
N SER A 15 5.70 11.57 -2.20
CA SER A 15 5.66 10.79 -3.43
C SER A 15 4.33 10.04 -3.56
N ALA A 16 3.85 9.40 -2.49
CA ALA A 16 2.55 8.74 -2.47
C ALA A 16 1.40 9.70 -2.80
N ALA A 17 1.39 10.89 -2.18
CA ALA A 17 0.36 11.89 -2.45
C ALA A 17 0.34 12.32 -3.94
N PHE A 18 1.52 12.50 -4.54
CA PHE A 18 1.64 12.81 -5.97
C PHE A 18 1.16 11.65 -6.86
N LEU A 19 1.54 10.41 -6.52
CA LEU A 19 1.13 9.21 -7.27
C LEU A 19 -0.38 8.97 -7.19
N VAL A 20 -1.02 9.21 -6.04
CA VAL A 20 -2.48 9.10 -5.89
C VAL A 20 -3.20 10.13 -6.77
N PHE A 21 -2.68 11.35 -6.84
CA PHE A 21 -3.23 12.37 -7.74
C PHE A 21 -3.14 11.92 -9.22
N LEU A 22 -1.97 11.41 -9.63
CA LEU A 22 -1.75 10.88 -10.98
C LEU A 22 -2.67 9.68 -11.28
N LEU A 23 -2.76 8.73 -10.35
CA LEU A 23 -3.64 7.57 -10.43
C LEU A 23 -5.10 7.97 -10.58
N SER A 24 -5.55 8.97 -9.81
CA SER A 24 -6.94 9.45 -9.88
C SER A 24 -7.27 10.01 -11.26
N PHE A 25 -6.34 10.74 -11.89
CA PHE A 25 -6.51 11.22 -13.25
C PHE A 25 -6.52 10.06 -14.27
N LEU A 26 -5.63 9.09 -14.10
CA LEU A 26 -5.53 7.92 -14.97
C LEU A 26 -6.82 7.09 -14.95
N VAL A 27 -7.32 6.75 -13.76
CA VAL A 27 -8.57 6.00 -13.57
C VAL A 27 -9.76 6.77 -14.13
N ALA A 28 -9.82 8.09 -13.92
CA ALA A 28 -10.89 8.91 -14.48
C ALA A 28 -10.85 8.92 -16.02
N TYR A 29 -9.66 9.01 -16.61
CA TYR A 29 -9.47 8.96 -18.05
C TYR A 29 -9.85 7.59 -18.62
N ASP A 30 -9.35 6.49 -18.04
CA ASP A 30 -9.65 5.14 -18.50
C ASP A 30 -11.15 4.82 -18.37
N ALA A 31 -11.79 5.22 -17.26
CA ALA A 31 -13.24 5.11 -17.10
C ALA A 31 -14.01 5.92 -18.17
N LEU A 32 -13.57 7.14 -18.48
CA LEU A 32 -14.19 7.96 -19.52
C LEU A 32 -14.13 7.28 -20.89
N MET A 33 -12.96 6.78 -21.28
CA MET A 33 -12.77 6.07 -22.55
C MET A 33 -13.66 4.83 -22.60
N ARG A 34 -13.68 4.05 -21.53
CA ARG A 34 -14.42 2.80 -21.42
C ARG A 34 -15.93 2.99 -21.52
N TYR A 35 -16.47 4.00 -20.83
CA TYR A 35 -17.92 4.19 -20.75
C TYR A 35 -18.49 5.11 -21.84
N LEU A 36 -17.75 6.12 -22.30
CA LEU A 36 -18.24 7.05 -23.32
C LEU A 36 -17.88 6.62 -24.74
N PHE A 37 -16.72 5.98 -24.91
CA PHE A 37 -16.19 5.62 -26.22
C PHE A 37 -16.16 4.10 -26.46
N ALA A 38 -16.52 3.29 -25.45
CA ALA A 38 -16.44 1.83 -25.49
C ALA A 38 -15.01 1.30 -25.80
N GLU A 39 -13.98 2.11 -25.51
CA GLU A 39 -12.58 1.75 -25.70
C GLU A 39 -11.91 1.60 -24.32
N GLY A 40 -11.29 0.45 -24.08
CA GLY A 40 -10.52 0.18 -22.86
C GLY A 40 -9.12 -0.29 -23.20
N SER A 41 -8.14 0.03 -22.36
CA SER A 41 -6.74 -0.37 -22.56
C SER A 41 -6.25 -1.22 -21.40
N ILE A 42 -5.84 -2.46 -21.69
CA ILE A 42 -5.23 -3.36 -20.70
C ILE A 42 -3.96 -2.72 -20.15
N ALA A 43 -3.15 -2.07 -21.00
CA ALA A 43 -1.93 -1.40 -20.58
C ALA A 43 -2.18 -0.24 -19.61
N LEU A 44 -3.28 0.52 -19.80
CA LEU A 44 -3.64 1.57 -18.83
C LEU A 44 -4.09 0.95 -17.50
N GLN A 45 -4.87 -0.12 -17.55
CA GLN A 45 -5.32 -0.81 -16.35
C GLN A 45 -4.16 -1.47 -15.58
N GLU A 46 -3.17 -2.03 -16.27
CA GLU A 46 -1.93 -2.50 -15.64
C GLU A 46 -1.17 -1.34 -15.00
N LEU A 47 -1.03 -0.21 -15.69
CA LEU A 47 -0.37 0.97 -15.14
C LEU A 47 -1.08 1.50 -13.88
N GLU A 48 -2.41 1.47 -13.84
CA GLU A 48 -3.20 1.83 -12.65
C GLU A 48 -2.84 0.96 -11.45
N TRP A 49 -2.72 -0.36 -11.63
CA TRP A 49 -2.36 -1.28 -10.55
C TRP A 49 -0.96 -1.00 -10.01
N HIS A 50 0.00 -0.78 -10.90
CA HIS A 50 1.38 -0.44 -10.49
C HIS A 50 1.44 0.91 -9.76
N LEU A 51 0.73 1.93 -10.23
CA LEU A 51 0.67 3.23 -9.56
C LEU A 51 -0.03 3.13 -8.19
N PHE A 52 -1.08 2.31 -8.09
CA PHE A 52 -1.75 2.03 -6.82
C PHE A 52 -0.81 1.37 -5.82
N ASP A 53 -0.09 0.33 -6.23
CA ASP A 53 0.84 -0.41 -5.36
C ASP A 53 1.95 0.49 -4.82
N LEU A 54 2.57 1.30 -5.70
CA LEU A 54 3.59 2.28 -5.30
C LEU A 54 3.04 3.33 -4.33
N SER A 55 1.84 3.85 -4.60
CA SER A 55 1.16 4.80 -3.74
C SER A 55 0.90 4.21 -2.35
N PHE A 56 0.40 2.97 -2.31
CA PHE A 56 0.09 2.26 -1.09
C PHE A 56 1.34 1.97 -0.27
N LEU A 57 2.39 1.41 -0.87
CA LEU A 57 3.66 1.08 -0.19
C LEU A 57 4.29 2.32 0.46
N PHE A 58 4.39 3.42 -0.28
CA PHE A 58 4.96 4.65 0.23
C PHE A 58 4.07 5.32 1.28
N GLY A 59 2.76 5.38 1.03
CA GLY A 59 1.78 5.97 1.94
C GLY A 59 1.67 5.20 3.26
N LEU A 60 1.75 3.88 3.23
CA LEU A 60 1.68 3.02 4.41
C LEU A 60 2.86 3.27 5.35
N SER A 61 4.08 3.38 4.81
CA SER A 61 5.29 3.66 5.62
C SER A 61 5.18 4.99 6.37
N TYR A 62 4.69 6.03 5.70
CA TYR A 62 4.49 7.35 6.27
C TYR A 62 3.37 7.37 7.32
N SER A 63 2.27 6.68 7.04
CA SER A 63 1.11 6.58 7.94
C SER A 63 1.44 5.77 9.20
N LEU A 64 2.22 4.71 9.06
CA LEU A 64 2.65 3.87 10.18
C LEU A 64 3.55 4.66 11.14
N GLN A 65 4.50 5.44 10.63
CA GLN A 65 5.34 6.32 11.44
C GLN A 65 4.55 7.35 12.25
N ARG A 66 3.39 7.78 11.76
CA ARG A 66 2.52 8.79 12.39
C ARG A 66 1.36 8.21 13.18
N ASP A 67 1.30 6.89 13.34
CA ASP A 67 0.15 6.24 13.98
C ASP A 67 -1.19 6.64 13.32
N ALA A 68 -1.16 6.92 12.01
CA ALA A 68 -2.28 7.39 11.20
C ALA A 68 -2.83 6.30 10.27
N HIS A 69 -2.39 5.05 10.45
CA HIS A 69 -2.98 3.91 9.77
C HIS A 69 -4.41 3.69 10.27
N VAL A 70 -5.28 3.14 9.41
CA VAL A 70 -6.68 2.86 9.77
C VAL A 70 -6.68 1.86 10.92
N ARG A 71 -7.12 2.32 12.10
CA ARG A 71 -7.33 1.49 13.29
C ARG A 71 -8.81 1.36 13.55
N VAL A 72 -9.19 0.28 14.21
CA VAL A 72 -10.55 0.14 14.74
C VAL A 72 -10.63 0.95 16.03
N ASP A 73 -10.76 2.27 15.90
CA ASP A 73 -10.61 3.23 17.01
C ASP A 73 -11.59 2.98 18.17
N ILE A 74 -12.78 2.43 17.88
CA ILE A 74 -13.83 2.11 18.87
C ILE A 74 -13.34 1.12 19.95
N LEU A 75 -12.47 0.18 19.59
CA LEU A 75 -11.93 -0.79 20.55
C LEU A 75 -10.78 -0.20 21.37
N PHE A 76 -9.97 0.65 20.75
CA PHE A 76 -8.77 1.22 21.37
C PHE A 76 -9.09 2.36 22.34
N GLU A 77 -10.23 3.04 22.20
CA GLU A 77 -10.60 4.16 23.07
C GLU A 77 -10.67 3.78 24.56
N ARG A 78 -10.99 2.52 24.87
CA ARG A 78 -11.12 2.01 26.25
C ARG A 78 -9.85 1.40 26.84
N PHE A 79 -8.78 1.26 26.05
CA PHE A 79 -7.56 0.58 26.50
C PHE A 79 -6.59 1.54 27.20
N SER A 80 -5.92 1.05 28.25
CA SER A 80 -4.79 1.76 28.87
C SER A 80 -3.61 1.86 27.90
N PRO A 81 -2.68 2.81 28.08
CA PRO A 81 -1.50 2.95 27.21
C PRO A 81 -0.71 1.64 27.03
N ASP A 82 -0.54 0.88 28.11
CA ASP A 82 0.18 -0.40 28.07
C ASP A 82 -0.58 -1.46 27.28
N ALA A 83 -1.90 -1.54 27.46
CA ALA A 83 -2.74 -2.46 26.69
C ALA A 83 -2.72 -2.14 25.19
N LYS A 84 -2.70 -0.86 24.81
CA LYS A 84 -2.56 -0.43 23.41
C LYS A 84 -1.25 -0.90 22.81
N ALA A 85 -0.14 -0.73 23.53
CA ALA A 85 1.19 -1.16 23.07
C ALA A 85 1.26 -2.68 22.90
N VAL A 86 0.74 -3.45 23.87
CA VAL A 86 0.70 -4.92 23.77
C VAL A 86 -0.13 -5.36 22.57
N VAL A 87 -1.31 -4.79 22.38
CA VAL A 87 -2.19 -5.15 21.26
C VAL A 87 -1.56 -4.80 19.92
N GLN A 88 -0.90 -3.64 19.79
CA GLN A 88 -0.17 -3.26 18.58
C GLN A 88 0.93 -4.29 18.25
N ILE A 89 1.79 -4.62 19.23
CA ILE A 89 2.87 -5.59 19.04
C ILE A 89 2.31 -6.97 18.65
N VAL A 90 1.30 -7.46 19.38
CA VAL A 90 0.68 -8.75 19.11
C VAL A 90 0.02 -8.78 17.73
N SER A 91 -0.69 -7.72 17.33
CA SER A 91 -1.30 -7.62 16.00
C SER A 91 -0.27 -7.57 14.88
N MET A 92 0.87 -6.90 15.08
CA MET A 92 1.96 -6.90 14.12
C MET A 92 2.56 -8.30 13.98
N LEU A 93 2.82 -8.98 15.10
CA LEU A 93 3.44 -10.30 15.10
C LEU A 93 2.53 -11.41 14.56
N LEU A 94 1.23 -11.38 14.87
CA LEU A 94 0.30 -12.46 14.52
C LEU A 94 -0.49 -12.21 13.24
N LEU A 95 -0.67 -10.96 12.83
CA LEU A 95 -1.41 -10.64 11.62
C LEU A 95 -0.49 -10.04 10.56
N VAL A 96 0.16 -8.92 10.82
CA VAL A 96 0.92 -8.20 9.78
C VAL A 96 2.07 -9.05 9.25
N ILE A 97 2.92 -9.63 10.12
CA ILE A 97 4.08 -10.41 9.69
C ILE A 97 3.66 -11.69 8.94
N PRO A 98 2.76 -12.55 9.46
CA PRO A 98 2.39 -13.79 8.77
C PRO A 98 1.70 -13.54 7.43
N PHE A 99 0.80 -12.55 7.35
CA PHE A 99 0.17 -12.19 6.08
C PHE A 99 1.19 -11.64 5.09
N SER A 100 2.10 -10.76 5.52
CA SER A 100 3.16 -10.23 4.66
C SER A 100 4.06 -11.35 4.11
N LEU A 101 4.42 -12.32 4.95
CA LEU A 101 5.20 -13.49 4.55
C LEU A 101 4.43 -14.37 3.55
N PHE A 102 3.14 -14.59 3.79
CA PHE A 102 2.28 -15.35 2.89
C PHE A 102 2.22 -14.71 1.49
N PHE A 103 1.93 -13.41 1.40
CA PHE A 103 1.93 -12.69 0.13
C PHE A 103 3.30 -12.65 -0.53
N THR A 104 4.37 -12.49 0.25
CA THR A 104 5.75 -12.49 -0.28
C THR A 104 6.10 -13.84 -0.89
N TYR A 105 5.70 -14.94 -0.23
CA TYR A 105 5.92 -16.28 -0.75
C TYR A 105 5.21 -16.50 -2.08
N ASP A 106 3.94 -16.11 -2.16
CA ASP A 106 3.14 -16.25 -3.38
C ASP A 106 3.67 -15.38 -4.52
N ALA A 107 3.98 -14.10 -4.23
CA ALA A 107 4.60 -13.20 -5.19
C ALA A 107 5.94 -13.73 -5.73
N TYR A 108 6.78 -14.32 -4.86
CA TYR A 108 8.02 -14.96 -5.27
C TYR A 108 7.78 -16.17 -6.17
N ALA A 109 6.81 -17.03 -5.82
CA ALA A 109 6.45 -18.19 -6.63
C ALA A 109 5.96 -17.78 -8.03
N MET A 110 5.08 -16.77 -8.11
CA MET A 110 4.60 -16.23 -9.39
C MET A 110 5.72 -15.60 -10.21
N THR A 111 6.61 -14.84 -9.58
CA THR A 111 7.76 -14.21 -10.26
C THR A 111 8.71 -15.28 -10.83
N LEU A 112 8.99 -16.32 -10.06
CA LEU A 112 9.82 -17.44 -10.51
C LEU A 112 9.16 -18.19 -11.68
N GLN A 113 7.86 -18.42 -11.60
CA GLN A 113 7.10 -19.08 -12.67
C GLN A 113 7.15 -18.27 -13.97
N SER A 114 6.95 -16.95 -13.91
CA SER A 114 7.00 -16.05 -15.08
C SER A 114 8.40 -16.10 -15.72
N TYR A 115 9.45 -15.98 -14.91
CA TYR A 115 10.84 -16.08 -15.36
C TYR A 115 11.16 -17.41 -16.07
N LEU A 116 10.63 -18.53 -15.57
CA LEU A 116 10.81 -19.84 -16.20
C LEU A 116 10.02 -19.98 -17.51
N GLN A 117 8.90 -19.28 -17.64
CA GLN A 117 8.06 -19.26 -18.83
C GLN A 117 8.55 -18.27 -19.90
N GLN A 118 9.58 -17.47 -19.60
CA GLN A 118 10.07 -16.36 -20.43
C GLN A 118 9.01 -15.28 -20.70
N GLU A 119 8.08 -15.12 -19.75
CA GLU A 119 7.16 -13.99 -19.67
C GLU A 119 7.64 -13.02 -18.58
#